data_AF-A0A270BKE3-F1
#
_entry.id   AF-A0A270BKE3-F1
#
_cell.length_a   1.000
_cell.length_b   1.000
_cell.length_c   1.000
_cell.angle_alpha   90.00
_cell.angle_beta   90.00
_cell.angle_gamma   90.00
#
_symmetry.space_group_name_H-M   'P 1'
#
loop_
_entity.id
_entity.type
_entity.pdbx_description
1 polymer ?
#
loop_
_entity_poly.entity_id
_entity_poly.type
_entity_poly.pdbx_seq_one_letter_code
_entity_poly.pdbx_strand_id
1 'polypeptide(L)'
;MMIDLIANRPEGISSEVWCYFLSDYLRPQRPALAHCYARAEMVAFERNESLPSISTLKRHLAKIQPAGAVETARGDCSYLLIIDERDTSIEIMAPPAPVEFSATSRGFSRGEFIDLYGKPCSVQDSSLATADAIWLGVHENRMHLSREHAAALLPLLQRFIDTGSIGEPA
;
A
#
# COMPACT_ATOMS: atom_id res chain seq x y z
N MET A 1 7.62 -12.86 -23.12
CA MET A 1 6.78 -11.91 -22.35
C MET A 1 6.94 -12.04 -20.84
N MET A 2 6.65 -13.19 -20.19
CA MET A 2 6.88 -13.36 -18.73
C MET A 2 8.33 -13.76 -18.39
N ILE A 3 8.97 -14.54 -19.27
CA ILE A 3 10.37 -15.00 -19.12
C ILE A 3 11.36 -13.82 -19.19
N ASP A 4 11.11 -12.83 -20.05
CA ASP A 4 11.99 -11.66 -20.25
C ASP A 4 11.97 -10.69 -19.06
N LEU A 5 10.83 -10.59 -18.35
CA LEU A 5 10.65 -9.77 -17.15
C LEU A 5 11.46 -10.34 -15.97
N ILE A 6 11.39 -11.65 -15.77
CA ILE A 6 12.14 -12.35 -14.71
C ILE A 6 13.64 -12.34 -15.04
N ALA A 7 14.01 -12.48 -16.31
CA ALA A 7 15.40 -12.48 -16.75
C ALA A 7 16.08 -11.11 -16.63
N ASN A 8 15.34 -10.00 -16.71
CA ASN A 8 15.86 -8.64 -16.54
C ASN A 8 16.00 -8.20 -15.06
N ARG A 9 16.21 -9.16 -14.18
CA ARG A 9 16.43 -8.96 -12.74
C ARG A 9 17.82 -8.35 -12.46
N PRO A 10 17.95 -7.43 -11.50
CA PRO A 10 19.24 -7.03 -10.96
C PRO A 10 20.08 -8.20 -10.40
N GLU A 11 21.40 -8.09 -10.46
CA GLU A 11 22.28 -9.04 -9.77
C GLU A 11 22.10 -8.95 -8.25
N GLY A 12 22.20 -10.09 -7.57
CA GLY A 12 22.17 -10.15 -6.10
C GLY A 12 20.77 -10.25 -5.46
N ILE A 13 19.69 -10.24 -6.25
CA ILE A 13 18.33 -10.53 -5.75
C ILE A 13 17.77 -11.79 -6.38
N SER A 14 16.91 -12.51 -5.67
CA SER A 14 16.22 -13.70 -6.16
C SER A 14 15.06 -13.35 -7.09
N SER A 15 14.58 -14.37 -7.81
CA SER A 15 13.48 -14.26 -8.77
C SER A 15 12.19 -13.98 -8.03
N GLU A 16 12.09 -14.52 -6.83
CA GLU A 16 10.99 -14.40 -5.90
C GLU A 16 10.86 -12.95 -5.42
N VAL A 17 11.94 -12.33 -4.96
CA VAL A 17 11.96 -10.91 -4.56
C VAL A 17 11.66 -10.00 -5.75
N TRP A 18 12.22 -10.32 -6.91
CA TRP A 18 11.98 -9.54 -8.13
C TRP A 18 10.54 -9.64 -8.64
N CYS A 19 9.96 -10.84 -8.64
CA CYS A 19 8.57 -11.09 -8.98
C CYS A 19 7.63 -10.40 -8.00
N TYR A 20 7.94 -10.44 -6.69
CA TYR A 20 7.19 -9.72 -5.68
C TYR A 20 7.16 -8.21 -5.99
N PHE A 21 8.33 -7.62 -6.21
CA PHE A 21 8.47 -6.21 -6.55
C PHE A 21 7.68 -5.85 -7.83
N LEU A 22 7.85 -6.62 -8.91
CA LEU A 22 7.13 -6.37 -10.17
C LEU A 22 5.61 -6.54 -10.02
N SER A 23 5.16 -7.53 -9.27
CA SER A 23 3.72 -7.77 -9.04
C SER A 23 3.04 -6.63 -8.31
N ASP A 24 3.81 -5.88 -7.50
CA ASP A 24 3.34 -4.73 -6.75
C ASP A 24 3.43 -3.45 -7.59
N TYR A 25 4.57 -3.23 -8.26
CA TYR A 25 4.80 -2.07 -9.12
C TYR A 25 3.88 -2.03 -10.35
N LEU A 26 3.53 -3.20 -10.91
CA LEU A 26 2.69 -3.31 -12.10
C LEU A 26 1.18 -3.30 -11.78
N ARG A 27 0.76 -3.06 -10.54
CA ARG A 27 -0.66 -3.00 -10.18
C ARG A 27 -1.38 -1.83 -10.85
N PRO A 28 -2.68 -1.97 -11.20
CA PRO A 28 -3.44 -0.90 -11.86
C PRO A 28 -3.60 0.35 -11.00
N GLN A 29 -3.52 0.22 -9.68
CA GLN A 29 -3.54 1.35 -8.74
C GLN A 29 -2.27 2.20 -8.83
N ARG A 30 -1.23 1.73 -9.54
CA ARG A 30 0.05 2.41 -9.78
C ARG A 30 0.68 2.95 -8.50
N PRO A 31 1.01 2.07 -7.54
CA PRO A 31 1.71 2.48 -6.34
C PRO A 31 3.05 3.14 -6.68
N ALA A 32 3.45 4.13 -5.89
CA ALA A 32 4.72 4.80 -6.07
C ALA A 32 5.89 3.80 -6.01
N LEU A 33 6.91 4.03 -6.83
CA LEU A 33 8.10 3.17 -6.89
C LEU A 33 8.75 2.99 -5.51
N ALA A 34 8.82 4.06 -4.71
CA ALA A 34 9.41 4.03 -3.38
C ALA A 34 8.63 3.11 -2.41
N HIS A 35 7.30 3.06 -2.51
CA HIS A 35 6.48 2.17 -1.69
C HIS A 35 6.67 0.70 -2.10
N CYS A 36 6.75 0.44 -3.40
CA CYS A 36 7.05 -0.90 -3.91
C CYS A 36 8.45 -1.36 -3.47
N TYR A 37 9.41 -0.43 -3.49
CA TYR A 37 10.78 -0.66 -3.03
C TYR A 37 10.83 -1.02 -1.55
N ALA A 38 10.23 -0.19 -0.67
CA ALA A 38 10.22 -0.42 0.77
C ALA A 38 9.62 -1.79 1.14
N ARG A 39 8.51 -2.19 0.47
CA ARG A 39 7.90 -3.50 0.67
C ARG A 39 8.80 -4.64 0.19
N ALA A 40 9.39 -4.50 -1.00
CA ALA A 40 10.31 -5.50 -1.52
C ALA A 40 11.59 -5.60 -0.66
N GLU A 41 11.98 -4.53 0.04
CA GLU A 41 13.13 -4.52 0.95
C GLU A 41 12.87 -5.39 2.18
N MET A 42 11.64 -5.36 2.71
CA MET A 42 11.22 -6.26 3.80
C MET A 42 11.29 -7.73 3.36
N VAL A 43 10.77 -8.04 2.15
CA VAL A 43 10.80 -9.40 1.61
C VAL A 43 12.22 -9.87 1.32
N ALA A 44 13.09 -8.98 0.86
CA ALA A 44 14.51 -9.29 0.68
C ALA A 44 15.20 -9.56 2.02
N PHE A 45 14.93 -8.72 3.03
CA PHE A 45 15.51 -8.85 4.37
C PHE A 45 15.15 -10.20 5.03
N GLU A 46 13.88 -10.61 4.98
CA GLU A 46 13.43 -11.91 5.49
C GLU A 46 14.16 -13.10 4.85
N ARG A 47 14.69 -12.90 3.64
CA ARG A 47 15.40 -13.93 2.86
C ARG A 47 16.92 -13.80 2.95
N ASN A 48 17.43 -12.87 3.78
CA ASN A 48 18.85 -12.49 3.83
C ASN A 48 19.40 -12.03 2.47
N GLU A 49 18.54 -11.41 1.67
CA GLU A 49 18.87 -10.79 0.39
C GLU A 49 18.87 -9.26 0.57
N SER A 50 19.68 -8.55 -0.22
CA SER A 50 19.71 -7.09 -0.23
C SER A 50 19.19 -6.57 -1.56
N LEU A 51 18.19 -5.68 -1.54
CA LEU A 51 17.78 -4.98 -2.74
C LEU A 51 18.91 -4.07 -3.27
N PRO A 52 19.07 -3.96 -4.59
CA PRO A 52 19.95 -2.96 -5.18
C PRO A 52 19.36 -1.57 -4.99
N SER A 53 20.17 -0.52 -5.16
CA SER A 53 19.66 0.86 -5.06
C SER A 53 18.49 1.16 -5.99
N ILE A 54 17.62 2.10 -5.59
CA ILE A 54 16.49 2.58 -6.40
C ILE A 54 16.95 2.98 -7.82
N SER A 55 18.09 3.65 -7.95
CA SER A 55 18.64 4.04 -9.26
C SER A 55 19.00 2.84 -10.14
N THR A 56 19.55 1.76 -9.55
CA THR A 56 19.78 0.50 -10.27
C THR A 56 18.46 -0.13 -10.69
N LEU A 57 17.48 -0.15 -9.79
CA LEU A 57 16.18 -0.74 -10.07
C LEU A 57 15.43 0.01 -11.20
N LYS A 58 15.46 1.35 -11.20
CA LYS A 58 14.95 2.19 -12.30
C LYS A 58 15.59 1.85 -13.65
N ARG A 59 16.91 1.63 -13.68
CA ARG A 59 17.64 1.24 -14.90
C ARG A 59 17.18 -0.10 -15.45
N HIS A 60 16.83 -1.06 -14.59
CA HIS A 60 16.26 -2.33 -15.01
C HIS A 60 14.82 -2.17 -15.50
N LEU A 61 13.99 -1.40 -14.79
CA LEU A 61 12.63 -1.09 -15.21
C LEU A 61 12.55 -0.42 -16.59
N ALA A 62 13.47 0.51 -16.89
CA ALA A 62 13.52 1.19 -18.19
C ALA A 62 13.82 0.25 -19.39
N LYS A 63 14.43 -0.91 -19.15
CA LYS A 63 14.72 -1.92 -20.19
C LYS A 63 13.53 -2.81 -20.52
N ILE A 64 12.50 -2.79 -19.68
CA ILE A 64 11.24 -3.47 -19.94
C ILE A 64 10.51 -2.61 -20.98
N GLN A 65 10.67 -2.93 -22.27
CA GLN A 65 10.01 -2.21 -23.36
C GLN A 65 8.47 -2.24 -23.17
N PRO A 66 7.78 -1.10 -23.26
CA PRO A 66 6.32 -1.09 -23.35
C PRO A 66 5.92 -1.51 -24.77
N ALA A 67 5.57 -2.78 -24.95
CA ALA A 67 4.95 -3.22 -26.19
C ALA A 67 3.53 -2.64 -26.25
N GLY A 68 3.22 -1.96 -27.37
CA GLY A 68 1.95 -1.29 -27.63
C GLY A 68 0.72 -2.16 -27.42
N ALA A 69 -0.43 -1.48 -27.34
CA ALA A 69 -1.74 -2.06 -27.05
C ALA A 69 -2.00 -3.37 -27.80
N VAL A 70 -2.21 -4.45 -27.05
CA VAL A 70 -2.78 -5.69 -27.57
C VAL A 70 -4.04 -5.99 -26.77
N GLU A 71 -5.19 -5.69 -27.36
CA GLU A 71 -6.45 -6.31 -26.93
C GLU A 71 -6.42 -7.77 -27.39
N THR A 72 -6.61 -8.71 -26.45
CA THR A 72 -6.95 -10.09 -26.83
C THR A 72 -8.39 -10.38 -26.43
N ALA A 73 -9.09 -11.07 -27.33
CA ALA A 73 -10.54 -11.24 -27.35
C ALA A 73 -11.14 -12.10 -26.20
N ARG A 74 -10.45 -12.27 -25.06
CA ARG A 74 -10.85 -13.17 -23.97
C ARG A 74 -10.80 -12.58 -22.56
N GLY A 75 -10.82 -11.26 -22.41
CA GLY A 75 -11.26 -10.65 -21.14
C GLY A 75 -10.38 -10.86 -19.90
N ASP A 76 -9.14 -11.33 -20.04
CA ASP A 76 -8.19 -11.41 -18.91
C ASP A 76 -7.31 -10.15 -18.86
N CYS A 77 -7.35 -9.44 -17.73
CA CYS A 77 -6.59 -8.20 -17.50
C CYS A 77 -5.09 -8.47 -17.33
N SER A 78 -4.26 -7.87 -18.20
CA SER A 78 -2.83 -7.71 -17.98
C SER A 78 -2.44 -6.24 -18.05
N TYR A 79 -1.81 -5.74 -16.98
CA TYR A 79 -1.53 -4.33 -16.76
C TYR A 79 -0.32 -3.82 -17.56
N LEU A 80 -0.43 -2.62 -18.14
CA LEU A 80 0.70 -1.88 -18.73
C LEU A 80 0.82 -0.48 -18.11
N LEU A 81 2.09 -0.13 -17.82
CA LEU A 81 2.56 1.03 -17.07
C LEU A 81 2.45 2.36 -17.85
N ILE A 82 2.05 3.43 -17.18
CA ILE A 82 2.41 4.81 -17.54
C ILE A 82 3.28 5.31 -16.38
N ILE A 83 4.55 5.63 -16.68
CA ILE A 83 5.50 6.18 -15.71
C ILE A 83 5.42 7.71 -15.86
N ASP A 84 5.04 8.42 -14.80
CA ASP A 84 5.20 9.89 -14.73
C ASP A 84 6.51 10.20 -14.00
N GLU A 85 7.42 10.93 -14.64
CA GLU A 85 8.78 11.21 -14.18
C GLU A 85 8.88 12.41 -13.22
N ARG A 86 7.76 12.93 -12.70
CA ARG A 86 7.73 14.20 -11.97
C ARG A 86 7.15 14.09 -10.56
N ASP A 87 7.90 13.48 -9.65
CA ASP A 87 7.87 13.92 -8.24
C ASP A 87 9.17 13.55 -7.53
N THR A 88 9.87 14.56 -7.02
CA THR A 88 11.19 14.49 -6.37
C THR A 88 11.16 15.09 -4.96
N SER A 89 10.01 15.00 -4.28
CA SER A 89 9.82 15.53 -2.93
C SER A 89 9.54 14.37 -1.96
N ILE A 90 10.50 14.07 -1.09
CA ILE A 90 10.49 12.91 -0.17
C ILE A 90 10.33 13.42 1.26
N GLU A 91 9.25 13.00 1.93
CA GLU A 91 9.24 12.86 3.39
C GLU A 91 9.22 11.36 3.72
N ILE A 92 10.23 10.92 4.46
CA ILE A 92 10.37 9.54 4.95
C ILE A 92 9.37 9.38 6.12
N MET A 93 8.30 8.62 5.93
CA MET A 93 7.46 8.27 7.07
C MET A 93 8.03 7.04 7.76
N ALA A 94 8.62 7.27 8.93
CA ALA A 94 8.94 6.27 9.95
C ALA A 94 7.74 5.32 10.21
N PRO A 95 7.93 4.14 10.84
CA PRO A 95 6.82 3.31 11.31
C PRO A 95 5.73 4.18 11.94
N PRO A 96 4.44 3.93 11.68
CA PRO A 96 3.39 4.87 12.06
C PRO A 96 3.51 5.12 13.56
N ALA A 97 3.86 6.36 13.91
CA ALA A 97 3.85 6.80 15.29
C ALA A 97 2.46 6.54 15.87
N PRO A 98 2.34 6.32 17.19
CA PRO A 98 1.04 6.28 17.84
C PRO A 98 0.21 7.48 17.37
N VAL A 99 -1.05 7.25 17.00
CA VAL A 99 -1.93 8.33 16.54
C VAL A 99 -2.06 9.35 17.67
N GLU A 100 -1.49 10.54 17.49
CA GLU A 100 -1.62 11.63 18.44
C GLU A 100 -3.04 12.20 18.38
N PHE A 101 -3.65 12.41 19.54
CA PHE A 101 -5.00 12.94 19.65
C PHE A 101 -5.01 14.43 19.98
N SER A 102 -5.89 15.16 19.29
CA SER A 102 -6.21 16.56 19.56
C SER A 102 -7.72 16.71 19.80
N ALA A 103 -8.12 17.76 20.51
CA ALA A 103 -9.54 18.07 20.67
C ALA A 103 -10.04 18.91 19.48
N THR A 104 -11.21 18.56 18.95
CA THR A 104 -11.93 19.40 17.99
C THR A 104 -12.46 20.66 18.68
N SER A 105 -12.87 21.67 17.89
CA SER A 105 -13.53 22.88 18.41
C SER A 105 -14.81 22.62 19.22
N ARG A 106 -15.38 21.42 19.09
CA ARG A 106 -16.57 20.96 19.82
C ARG A 106 -16.22 20.04 21.01
N GLY A 107 -14.94 19.85 21.32
CA GLY A 107 -14.47 19.05 22.45
C GLY A 107 -14.35 17.54 22.21
N PHE A 108 -14.61 17.05 20.99
CA PHE A 108 -14.45 15.64 20.64
C PHE A 108 -12.99 15.28 20.33
N SER A 109 -12.55 14.07 20.69
CA SER A 109 -11.19 13.60 20.38
C SER A 109 -11.04 13.31 18.89
N ARG A 110 -9.91 13.70 18.31
CA ARG A 110 -9.55 13.45 16.91
C ARG A 110 -8.07 13.05 16.80
N GLY A 111 -7.82 11.88 16.22
CA GLY A 111 -6.50 11.45 15.80
C GLY A 111 -6.35 11.54 14.29
N GLU A 112 -5.17 11.93 13.82
CA GLU A 112 -4.84 12.02 12.39
C GLU A 112 -3.70 11.08 12.05
N PHE A 113 -3.78 10.46 10.88
CA PHE A 113 -2.75 9.54 10.38
C PHE A 113 -2.79 9.51 8.85
N ILE A 114 -1.75 8.97 8.24
CA ILE A 114 -1.68 8.81 6.78
C ILE A 114 -1.83 7.32 6.45
N ASP A 115 -2.68 6.99 5.48
CA ASP A 115 -2.83 5.59 5.03
C ASP A 115 -1.65 5.12 4.14
N LEU A 116 -1.69 3.84 3.75
CA LEU A 116 -0.69 3.23 2.87
C LEU A 116 -0.57 3.93 1.49
N TYR A 117 -1.59 4.68 1.09
CA TYR A 117 -1.64 5.43 -0.17
C TYR A 117 -1.25 6.90 0.00
N GLY A 118 -0.73 7.30 1.15
CA GLY A 118 -0.38 8.70 1.41
C GLY A 118 -1.59 9.61 1.64
N LYS A 119 -2.80 9.05 1.79
CA LYS A 119 -4.00 9.84 2.00
C LYS A 119 -4.15 10.21 3.48
N PRO A 120 -4.48 11.47 3.79
CA PRO A 120 -4.78 11.87 5.16
C PRO A 120 -6.09 11.25 5.63
N CYS A 121 -6.00 10.53 6.74
CA CYS A 121 -7.07 9.84 7.42
C CYS A 121 -7.27 10.43 8.83
N SER A 122 -8.45 10.20 9.38
CA SER A 122 -8.72 10.52 10.78
C SER A 122 -9.56 9.45 11.46
N VAL A 123 -9.39 9.36 12.78
CA VAL A 123 -10.31 8.73 13.71
C VAL A 123 -10.86 9.81 14.64
N GLN A 124 -12.17 9.88 14.85
CA GLN A 124 -12.77 10.95 15.64
C GLN A 124 -14.01 10.46 16.38
N ASP A 125 -14.19 10.90 17.62
CA ASP A 125 -15.46 10.71 18.32
C ASP A 125 -16.60 11.39 17.54
N SER A 126 -17.71 10.68 17.40
CA SER A 126 -18.90 11.20 16.75
C SER A 126 -19.74 11.98 17.75
N SER A 127 -20.33 13.08 17.29
CA SER A 127 -21.32 13.82 18.08
C SER A 127 -22.72 13.19 18.01
N LEU A 128 -22.81 11.88 17.74
CA LEU A 128 -24.08 11.16 17.66
C LEU A 128 -24.68 11.08 19.06
N ALA A 129 -25.88 11.64 19.25
CA ALA A 129 -26.49 11.72 20.57
C ALA A 129 -27.07 10.39 21.07
N THR A 130 -27.37 9.47 20.15
CA THR A 130 -28.13 8.25 20.44
C THR A 130 -27.26 7.04 20.73
N ALA A 131 -25.98 7.06 20.36
CA ALA A 131 -25.06 5.95 20.56
C ALA A 131 -23.59 6.41 20.52
N ASP A 132 -22.74 5.66 21.22
CA ASP A 132 -21.28 5.81 21.13
C ASP A 132 -20.81 5.35 19.74
N ALA A 133 -20.20 6.28 19.01
CA ALA A 133 -19.76 6.02 17.65
C ALA A 133 -18.53 6.86 17.28
N ILE A 134 -17.80 6.39 16.29
CA ILE A 134 -16.61 7.05 15.75
C ILE A 134 -16.72 7.22 14.23
N TRP A 135 -16.05 8.25 13.72
CA TRP A 135 -15.74 8.39 12.31
C TRP A 135 -14.33 7.84 12.05
N LEU A 136 -14.15 7.00 11.03
CA LEU A 136 -12.85 6.44 10.66
C LEU A 136 -12.65 6.43 9.13
N GLY A 137 -11.53 6.98 8.65
CA GLY A 137 -11.15 6.94 7.23
C GLY A 137 -10.77 8.30 6.63
N VAL A 138 -10.93 8.45 5.32
CA VAL A 138 -10.49 9.61 4.53
C VAL A 138 -11.57 10.69 4.46
N HIS A 139 -11.28 11.89 4.98
CA HIS A 139 -12.10 13.10 4.85
C HIS A 139 -13.63 12.90 4.99
N GLU A 140 -14.38 13.14 3.92
CA GLU A 140 -15.84 13.04 3.85
C GLU A 140 -16.35 11.62 3.58
N ASN A 141 -15.46 10.70 3.18
CA ASN A 141 -15.76 9.29 2.93
C ASN A 141 -15.44 8.40 4.15
N ARG A 142 -15.57 8.96 5.37
CA ARG A 142 -15.33 8.24 6.62
C ARG A 142 -16.49 7.29 6.91
N MET A 143 -16.14 6.10 7.38
CA MET A 143 -17.11 5.16 7.95
C MET A 143 -17.59 5.67 9.30
N HIS A 144 -18.89 5.57 9.56
CA HIS A 144 -19.47 5.82 10.88
C HIS A 144 -19.71 4.49 11.59
N LEU A 145 -18.89 4.18 12.58
CA LEU A 145 -18.89 2.89 13.26
C LEU A 145 -19.44 3.05 14.68
N SER A 146 -20.42 2.23 15.06
CA SER A 146 -20.81 2.09 16.45
C SER A 146 -19.79 1.24 17.20
N ARG A 147 -19.93 1.18 18.53
CA ARG A 147 -19.12 0.29 19.38
C ARG A 147 -19.23 -1.18 18.95
N GLU A 148 -20.40 -1.66 18.54
CA GLU A 148 -20.61 -3.03 18.09
C GLU A 148 -19.92 -3.30 16.75
N HIS A 149 -20.01 -2.38 15.79
CA HIS A 149 -19.28 -2.49 14.52
C HIS A 149 -17.76 -2.51 14.75
N ALA A 150 -17.26 -1.63 15.62
CA ALA A 150 -15.84 -1.62 15.97
C ALA A 150 -15.41 -2.94 16.63
N ALA A 151 -16.21 -3.48 17.56
CA ALA A 151 -15.94 -4.76 18.21
C ALA A 151 -15.95 -5.94 17.23
N ALA A 152 -16.80 -5.91 16.20
CA ALA A 152 -16.83 -6.94 15.16
C ALA A 152 -15.61 -6.88 14.22
N LEU A 153 -15.08 -5.68 13.94
CA LEU A 153 -13.89 -5.50 13.11
C LEU A 153 -12.59 -5.82 13.84
N LEU A 154 -12.53 -5.58 15.16
CA LEU A 154 -11.32 -5.71 15.96
C LEU A 154 -10.62 -7.08 15.81
N PRO A 155 -11.30 -8.25 15.88
CA PRO A 155 -10.64 -9.54 15.70
C PRO A 155 -10.05 -9.72 14.30
N LEU A 156 -10.68 -9.15 13.25
CA LEU A 156 -10.19 -9.22 11.89
C LEU A 156 -8.93 -8.36 11.70
N LEU A 157 -8.92 -7.16 12.30
CA LEU A 157 -7.76 -6.28 12.30
C LEU A 157 -6.59 -6.89 13.09
N GLN A 158 -6.87 -7.50 14.25
CA GLN A 158 -5.84 -8.20 15.02
C GLN A 158 -5.26 -9.37 14.23
N ARG A 159 -6.11 -10.19 13.59
CA ARG A 159 -5.63 -11.26 12.71
C ARG A 159 -4.75 -10.73 11.57
N PHE A 160 -5.12 -9.61 10.96
CA PHE A 160 -4.32 -8.99 9.91
C PHE A 160 -2.95 -8.55 10.42
N ILE A 161 -2.86 -8.00 11.63
CA ILE A 161 -1.58 -7.68 12.29
C ILE A 161 -0.74 -8.96 12.47
N ASP A 162 -1.38 -10.04 12.93
CA ASP A 162 -0.69 -11.28 13.27
C ASP A 162 -0.25 -12.09 12.03
N THR A 163 -1.02 -12.04 10.93
CA THR A 163 -0.84 -12.97 9.78
C THR A 163 -0.75 -12.29 8.42
N GLY A 164 -0.93 -10.98 8.32
CA GLY A 164 -1.01 -10.26 7.04
C GLY A 164 -2.28 -10.53 6.22
N SER A 165 -3.30 -11.19 6.79
CA SER A 165 -4.58 -11.48 6.12
C SER A 165 -5.76 -11.38 7.09
N ILE A 166 -6.91 -10.93 6.60
CA ILE A 166 -8.17 -10.88 7.38
C ILE A 166 -8.91 -12.23 7.41
N GLY A 167 -8.53 -13.19 6.56
CA GLY A 167 -9.19 -14.48 6.41
C GLY A 167 -8.84 -15.22 5.11
N GLU A 168 -9.33 -16.45 4.95
CA GLU A 168 -9.25 -17.17 3.69
C GLU A 168 -10.46 -16.82 2.83
N PRO A 169 -10.29 -16.56 1.51
CA PRO A 169 -11.42 -16.43 0.61
C PRO A 169 -12.19 -17.76 0.55
N ALA A 170 -13.52 -17.66 0.60
CA ALA A 170 -14.42 -18.81 0.48
C ALA A 170 -14.48 -19.35 -0.96
#